data_AF-A0A8D8D2R5-F1
#
_entry.id   AF-A0A8D8D2R5-F1
#
_cell.length_a   1.000
_cell.length_b   1.000
_cell.length_c   1.000
_cell.angle_alpha   90.00
_cell.angle_beta   90.00
_cell.angle_gamma   90.00
#
_symmetry.space_group_name_H-M   'P 1'
#
loop_
_entity.id
_entity.type
_entity.pdbx_description
1 polymer ?
#
loop_
_entity_poly.entity_id
_entity_poly.type
_entity_poly.pdbx_seq_one_letter_code
_entity_poly.pdbx_strand_id
1 'polypeptide(L)'
;MGDIIVSGPTGRPSSVVNFYKDSVVLITGGTGFIGKVLIEKILRCFEVKRIYLLLREKRNVKAADRLKEIFQEPLFDTIRNNHRDPAGTFAKVVAINTNFTQDQIISESDRELLLSEVTVVLNVMASVKFNECTEAAL
;
A
#
# COMPACT_ATOMS: atom_id res chain seq x y z
N MET A 1 8.24 17.61 16.77
CA MET A 1 8.77 16.70 15.75
C MET A 1 8.13 17.13 14.44
N GLY A 2 8.89 17.78 13.57
CA GLY A 2 8.36 18.70 12.56
C GLY A 2 7.38 18.06 11.57
N ASP A 3 6.27 18.76 11.34
CA ASP A 3 5.42 18.53 10.18
C ASP A 3 6.31 18.62 8.94
N ILE A 4 6.46 17.52 8.22
CA ILE A 4 6.96 17.57 6.85
C ILE A 4 5.95 18.45 6.13
N ILE A 5 6.31 19.71 5.89
CA ILE A 5 5.39 20.72 5.38
C ILE A 5 4.83 20.22 4.05
N VAL A 6 3.57 19.81 4.09
CA VAL A 6 2.76 19.38 2.94
C VAL A 6 2.26 20.59 2.13
N SER A 7 2.42 21.79 2.72
CA SER A 7 2.12 23.10 2.17
C SER A 7 3.30 23.66 1.37
N GLY A 8 3.09 24.05 0.11
CA GLY A 8 4.09 24.81 -0.62
C GLY A 8 4.38 26.17 0.05
N PRO A 9 5.44 26.89 -0.37
CA PRO A 9 5.79 28.23 0.16
C PRO A 9 4.67 29.29 0.04
N THR A 10 3.59 28.98 -0.68
CA THR A 10 2.42 29.84 -0.90
C THR A 10 1.18 29.46 -0.07
N GLY A 11 1.30 28.52 0.88
CA GLY A 11 0.17 28.02 1.68
C GLY A 11 -0.81 27.15 0.88
N ARG A 12 -0.54 26.88 -0.41
CA ARG A 12 -1.29 25.93 -1.23
C ARG A 12 -0.79 24.51 -0.99
N PRO A 13 -1.67 23.49 -1.00
CA PRO A 13 -1.24 22.10 -0.97
C PRO A 13 -0.28 21.84 -2.14
N SER A 14 0.81 21.12 -1.87
CA SER A 14 1.79 20.79 -2.90
C SER A 14 1.14 20.03 -4.07
N SER A 15 1.74 20.11 -5.26
CA SER A 15 1.26 19.37 -6.44
C SER A 15 1.11 17.87 -6.17
N VAL A 16 1.98 17.30 -5.33
CA VAL A 16 1.94 15.90 -4.90
C VAL A 16 0.69 15.58 -4.08
N VAL A 17 0.28 16.49 -3.20
CA VAL A 17 -0.94 16.31 -2.38
C VAL A 17 -2.17 16.30 -3.23
N ASN A 18 -2.26 17.26 -4.16
CA ASN A 18 -3.37 17.35 -5.09
C ASN A 18 -3.40 16.14 -6.02
N PHE A 19 -2.24 15.59 -6.39
CA PHE A 19 -2.15 14.37 -7.21
C PHE A 19 -2.75 13.15 -6.51
N TYR A 20 -2.47 12.96 -5.22
CA TYR A 20 -2.98 11.80 -4.46
C TYR A 20 -4.40 11.99 -3.93
N LYS A 21 -4.94 13.20 -3.96
CA LYS A 21 -6.30 13.47 -3.51
C LYS A 21 -7.31 12.63 -4.30
N ASP A 22 -8.13 11.88 -3.58
CA ASP A 22 -9.15 10.96 -4.11
C ASP A 22 -8.63 9.84 -5.04
N SER A 23 -7.30 9.68 -5.11
CA SER A 23 -6.67 8.63 -5.92
C SER A 23 -6.94 7.23 -5.35
N VAL A 24 -6.92 6.25 -6.24
CA VAL A 24 -6.95 4.82 -5.91
C VAL A 24 -5.61 4.22 -6.30
N VAL A 25 -4.86 3.77 -5.29
CA VAL A 25 -3.48 3.32 -5.47
C VAL A 25 -3.41 1.81 -5.40
N LEU A 26 -2.86 1.17 -6.42
CA LEU A 26 -2.47 -0.25 -6.37
C LEU A 26 -1.00 -0.36 -5.96
N ILE A 27 -0.73 -1.15 -4.92
CA ILE A 27 0.63 -1.41 -4.42
C ILE A 27 0.94 -2.90 -4.55
N THR A 28 2.09 -3.21 -5.13
CA THR A 28 2.71 -4.55 -5.07
C THR A 28 3.97 -4.48 -4.19
N GLY A 29 4.34 -5.61 -3.57
CA GLY A 29 5.49 -5.64 -2.65
C GLY A 29 5.24 -4.94 -1.31
N GLY A 30 3.99 -4.60 -0.97
CA GLY A 30 3.66 -3.88 0.27
C GLY A 30 3.93 -4.64 1.57
N THR A 31 4.22 -5.94 1.52
CA THR A 31 4.70 -6.71 2.70
C THR A 31 6.18 -6.51 2.99
N GLY A 32 6.96 -6.00 2.03
CA GLY A 32 8.36 -5.64 2.25
C GLY A 32 8.48 -4.36 3.08
N PHE A 33 9.67 -4.12 3.67
CA PHE A 33 9.89 -2.95 4.52
C PHE A 33 9.54 -1.62 3.82
N ILE A 34 10.09 -1.38 2.62
CA ILE A 34 9.81 -0.17 1.83
C ILE A 34 8.32 -0.06 1.49
N GLY A 35 7.69 -1.18 1.14
CA GLY A 35 6.26 -1.23 0.85
C GLY A 35 5.40 -0.80 2.04
N LYS A 36 5.71 -1.27 3.26
CA LYS A 36 4.99 -0.84 4.48
C LYS A 36 5.20 0.63 4.79
N VAL A 37 6.44 1.12 4.65
CA VAL A 37 6.77 2.55 4.86
C VAL A 37 6.01 3.42 3.87
N LEU A 38 5.90 2.98 2.61
CA LEU A 38 5.13 3.67 1.58
C LEU A 38 3.63 3.73 1.93
N ILE A 39 3.05 2.61 2.37
CA ILE A 39 1.64 2.56 2.82
C ILE A 39 1.40 3.52 3.99
N GLU A 40 2.24 3.46 5.04
CA GLU A 40 2.17 4.36 6.20
C GLU A 40 2.23 5.82 5.75
N LYS A 41 3.19 6.15 4.89
CA LYS A 41 3.42 7.51 4.42
C LYS A 41 2.23 8.03 3.62
N ILE A 42 1.64 7.19 2.75
CA ILE A 42 0.47 7.57 1.97
C ILE A 42 -0.73 7.83 2.89
N LEU A 43 -1.01 6.91 3.80
CA LEU A 43 -2.12 7.03 4.74
C LEU A 43 -1.99 8.25 5.66
N ARG A 44 -0.77 8.59 6.08
CA ARG A 44 -0.50 9.71 6.99
C ARG A 44 -0.47 11.07 6.31
N CYS A 45 0.04 11.16 5.08
CA CYS A 45 0.32 12.45 4.44
C CYS A 45 -0.63 12.82 3.30
N PHE A 46 -1.41 11.86 2.77
CA PHE A 46 -2.24 12.11 1.60
C PHE A 46 -3.69 11.65 1.79
N GLU A 47 -4.61 12.35 1.13
CA GLU A 47 -6.04 12.03 1.13
C GLU A 47 -6.39 11.08 -0.02
N VAL A 48 -5.93 9.83 0.07
CA VAL A 48 -6.33 8.80 -0.90
C VAL A 48 -7.75 8.30 -0.64
N LYS A 49 -8.43 7.90 -1.72
CA LYS A 49 -9.73 7.20 -1.65
C LYS A 49 -9.53 5.76 -1.20
N ARG A 50 -8.56 5.05 -1.78
CA ARG A 50 -8.31 3.62 -1.51
C ARG A 50 -6.88 3.23 -1.84
N ILE A 51 -6.36 2.25 -1.10
CA ILE A 51 -5.14 1.51 -1.44
C ILE A 51 -5.53 0.04 -1.65
N TYR A 52 -5.29 -0.51 -2.83
CA TYR A 52 -5.28 -1.95 -3.04
C TYR A 52 -3.88 -2.49 -2.80
N LEU A 53 -3.79 -3.52 -1.96
CA LEU A 53 -2.53 -4.18 -1.68
C LEU A 53 -2.59 -5.63 -2.16
N LEU A 54 -1.75 -5.97 -3.14
CA LEU A 54 -1.59 -7.37 -3.54
C LEU A 54 -0.90 -8.16 -2.43
N LEU A 55 -1.60 -9.14 -1.89
CA LEU A 55 -1.11 -10.02 -0.82
C LEU A 55 -1.22 -11.46 -1.23
N ARG A 56 -0.07 -12.15 -1.20
CA ARG A 56 -0.02 -13.59 -1.39
C ARG A 56 -0.68 -14.32 -0.23
N GLU A 57 -1.52 -15.31 -0.49
CA GLU A 57 -1.97 -16.22 0.57
C GLU A 57 -0.81 -17.05 1.14
N LYS A 58 -0.75 -17.19 2.47
CA LYS A 58 0.27 -18.01 3.15
C LYS A 58 -0.41 -18.98 4.10
N ARG A 59 -0.20 -20.29 3.90
CA ARG A 59 -0.44 -21.36 4.90
C ARG A 59 -1.75 -21.19 5.69
N ASN A 60 -2.88 -21.10 4.99
CA ASN A 60 -4.23 -20.96 5.56
C ASN A 60 -4.56 -19.61 6.25
N VAL A 61 -3.71 -18.59 6.13
CA VAL A 61 -4.04 -17.23 6.58
C VAL A 61 -4.55 -16.42 5.39
N LYS A 62 -5.77 -15.88 5.53
CA LYS A 62 -6.41 -15.05 4.50
C LYS A 62 -5.65 -13.74 4.33
N ALA A 63 -5.65 -13.20 3.12
CA ALA A 63 -5.00 -11.92 2.81
C ALA A 63 -5.45 -10.77 3.74
N ALA A 64 -6.75 -10.72 4.09
CA ALA A 64 -7.29 -9.73 5.02
C ALA A 64 -6.71 -9.84 6.44
N ASP A 65 -6.45 -11.06 6.94
CA ASP A 65 -5.88 -11.24 8.27
C ASP A 65 -4.39 -10.89 8.28
N ARG A 66 -3.66 -11.25 7.21
CA ARG A 66 -2.28 -10.77 7.01
C ARG A 66 -2.19 -9.26 6.99
N LEU A 67 -3.16 -8.58 6.38
CA LEU A 67 -3.21 -7.11 6.37
C LEU A 67 -3.37 -6.54 7.79
N LYS A 68 -4.24 -7.14 8.61
CA LYS A 68 -4.40 -6.74 10.02
C LYS A 68 -3.09 -6.88 10.79
N GLU A 69 -2.36 -7.99 10.60
CA GLU A 69 -1.06 -8.23 11.23
C GLU A 69 -0.04 -7.14 10.86
N ILE A 70 0.05 -6.77 9.57
CA ILE A 70 0.93 -5.68 9.11
C ILE A 70 0.63 -4.40 9.86
N PHE A 71 -0.66 -4.07 10.03
CA PHE A 71 -1.06 -2.87 10.76
C PHE A 71 -0.85 -2.96 12.27
N GLN A 72 -0.54 -4.11 12.88
CA GLN A 72 -0.13 -4.16 14.28
C GLN A 72 1.34 -3.78 14.49
N GLU A 73 2.14 -3.65 13.42
CA GLU A 73 3.56 -3.33 13.55
C GLU A 73 3.78 -1.90 14.09
N PRO A 74 4.85 -1.65 14.85
CA PRO A 74 5.13 -0.32 15.44
C PRO A 74 5.25 0.81 14.42
N LEU A 75 5.57 0.49 13.16
CA LEU A 75 5.59 1.44 12.04
C LEU A 75 4.28 2.25 11.95
N PHE A 76 3.15 1.62 12.26
CA PHE A 76 1.82 2.24 12.16
C PHE A 76 1.34 2.90 13.46
N ASP A 77 2.16 2.95 14.52
CA ASP A 77 1.81 3.61 15.80
C ASP A 77 1.52 5.08 15.62
N THR A 78 2.22 5.75 14.70
CA THR A 78 1.98 7.17 14.41
C THR A 78 0.55 7.42 13.94
N ILE A 79 0.02 6.56 13.07
CA ILE A 79 -1.38 6.66 12.60
C ILE A 79 -2.34 6.32 13.75
N ARG A 80 -2.08 5.24 14.50
CA ARG A 80 -2.92 4.83 15.64
C ARG A 80 -3.08 5.92 16.69
N ASN A 81 -2.01 6.63 17.00
CA ASN A 81 -1.98 7.55 18.13
C ASN A 81 -2.37 8.98 17.75
N ASN A 82 -2.19 9.38 16.48
CA ASN A 82 -2.32 10.78 16.08
C ASN A 82 -3.48 11.06 15.10
N HIS A 83 -4.03 10.05 14.42
CA HIS A 83 -5.18 10.26 13.55
C HIS A 83 -6.48 10.33 14.36
N ARG A 84 -7.41 11.20 13.95
CA ARG A 84 -8.74 11.30 14.58
C ARG A 84 -9.55 10.01 14.44
N ASP A 85 -9.39 9.32 13.32
CA ASP A 85 -10.02 8.04 13.03
C ASP A 85 -9.00 7.05 12.42
N PRO A 86 -8.21 6.37 13.25
CA PRO A 86 -7.24 5.39 12.77
C PRO A 86 -7.92 4.19 12.10
N ALA A 87 -9.07 3.75 12.61
CA ALA A 87 -9.80 2.61 12.07
C ALA A 87 -10.29 2.88 10.64
N GLY A 88 -10.92 4.04 10.40
CA GLY A 88 -11.30 4.48 9.06
C GLY A 88 -10.10 4.74 8.15
N THR A 89 -8.97 5.22 8.70
CA THR A 89 -7.72 5.37 7.94
C THR A 89 -7.22 4.02 7.43
N PHE A 90 -7.14 2.99 8.29
CA PHE A 90 -6.71 1.66 7.88
C PHE A 90 -7.71 0.95 6.97
N ALA A 91 -9.02 1.22 7.13
CA ALA A 91 -10.08 0.66 6.28
C ALA A 91 -9.96 1.09 4.80
N LYS A 92 -9.21 2.16 4.50
CA LYS A 92 -8.88 2.54 3.11
C LYS A 92 -8.00 1.51 2.39
N VAL A 93 -7.32 0.64 3.13
CA VAL A 93 -6.45 -0.38 2.55
C VAL A 93 -7.22 -1.70 2.43
N VAL A 94 -7.32 -2.20 1.20
CA VAL A 94 -8.02 -3.44 0.88
C VAL A 94 -7.03 -4.45 0.31
N ALA A 95 -6.98 -5.61 0.92
CA ALA A 95 -6.16 -6.72 0.45
C ALA A 95 -6.80 -7.34 -0.80
N ILE A 96 -6.01 -7.48 -1.87
CA ILE A 96 -6.35 -8.30 -3.03
C ILE A 96 -5.53 -9.58 -2.94
N ASN A 97 -6.22 -10.71 -3.00
CA ASN A 97 -5.56 -12.00 -2.91
C ASN A 97 -4.75 -12.28 -4.17
N THR A 98 -3.52 -12.75 -4.01
CA THR A 98 -2.71 -13.24 -5.13
C THR A 98 -2.35 -14.72 -4.97
N ASN A 99 -2.63 -15.49 -6.03
CA ASN A 99 -2.31 -16.90 -6.12
C ASN A 99 -1.30 -17.17 -7.24
N PHE A 100 -0.07 -17.49 -6.85
CA PHE A 100 1.01 -17.79 -7.80
C PHE A 100 1.05 -19.27 -8.24
N THR A 101 0.10 -20.10 -7.82
CA THR A 101 0.02 -21.51 -8.25
C THR A 101 -0.95 -21.72 -9.41
N GLN A 102 -1.62 -20.67 -9.89
CA GLN A 102 -2.56 -20.68 -11.00
C GLN A 102 -2.02 -19.81 -12.14
N ASP A 103 -2.49 -20.06 -13.37
CA ASP A 103 -2.11 -19.26 -14.55
C ASP A 103 -2.52 -17.78 -14.40
N GLN A 104 -3.56 -17.51 -13.60
CA GLN A 104 -4.00 -16.16 -13.25
C GLN A 104 -3.63 -15.84 -11.79
N ILE A 105 -2.86 -14.76 -11.61
CA ILE A 105 -2.35 -14.32 -10.30
C ILE A 105 -3.46 -13.73 -9.42
N ILE A 106 -4.51 -13.18 -10.03
CA ILE A 106 -5.67 -12.57 -9.35
C ILE A 106 -6.96 -13.12 -9.96
N SER A 107 -8.06 -13.07 -9.21
CA SER A 107 -9.38 -13.45 -9.72
C SER A 107 -9.84 -12.49 -10.83
N GLU A 108 -10.71 -12.96 -11.73
CA GLU A 108 -11.29 -12.13 -12.79
C GLU A 108 -12.07 -10.95 -12.21
N SER A 109 -12.84 -11.17 -11.13
CA SER A 109 -13.56 -10.11 -10.43
C SER A 109 -12.64 -9.06 -9.81
N ASP A 110 -11.53 -9.47 -9.19
CA ASP A 110 -10.55 -8.52 -8.66
C ASP A 110 -9.86 -7.75 -9.79
N ARG A 111 -9.59 -8.42 -10.91
CA ARG A 111 -9.01 -7.78 -12.10
C ARG A 111 -9.93 -6.71 -12.66
N GLU A 112 -11.22 -6.99 -12.83
CA GLU A 112 -12.20 -6.01 -13.29
C GLU A 112 -12.31 -4.82 -12.32
N LEU A 113 -12.37 -5.11 -11.02
CA LEU A 113 -12.37 -4.08 -9.99
C LEU A 113 -11.15 -3.16 -10.12
N LEU A 114 -9.94 -3.74 -10.17
CA LEU A 114 -8.70 -2.98 -10.27
C LEU A 114 -8.65 -2.13 -11.55
N LEU A 115 -9.05 -2.69 -12.69
CA LEU A 115 -9.10 -1.97 -13.97
C LEU A 115 -10.11 -0.80 -13.95
N SER A 116 -11.18 -0.92 -13.17
CA SER A 116 -12.25 0.08 -13.14
C SER A 116 -11.92 1.33 -12.33
N GLU A 117 -11.12 1.22 -11.27
CA GLU A 117 -10.91 2.34 -10.34
C GLU A 117 -9.46 2.73 -10.05
N VAL A 118 -8.45 1.89 -10.34
CA VAL A 118 -7.05 2.24 -10.06
C VAL A 118 -6.57 3.38 -10.92
N THR A 119 -6.02 4.42 -10.28
CA THR A 119 -5.47 5.60 -10.94
C THR A 119 -3.94 5.68 -10.84
N VAL A 120 -3.34 4.99 -9.87
CA VAL A 120 -1.89 4.99 -9.62
C VAL A 120 -1.43 3.57 -9.32
N VAL A 121 -0.32 3.14 -9.94
CA VAL A 121 0.32 1.86 -9.67
C VAL A 121 1.72 2.09 -9.11
N LEU A 122 2.01 1.51 -7.94
CA LEU A 122 3.32 1.55 -7.30
C LEU A 122 3.84 0.12 -7.17
N ASN A 123 4.80 -0.24 -8.02
CA ASN A 123 5.47 -1.53 -7.94
C ASN A 123 6.73 -1.45 -7.08
N VAL A 124 6.69 -2.09 -5.91
CA VAL A 124 7.80 -2.09 -4.93
C VAL A 124 8.29 -3.51 -4.66
N MET A 125 7.98 -4.46 -5.55
CA MET A 125 8.51 -5.82 -5.48
C MET A 125 9.98 -5.81 -5.89
N ALA A 126 10.85 -6.31 -5.03
CA ALA A 126 12.25 -6.54 -5.33
C ALA A 126 12.75 -7.77 -4.57
N SER A 127 13.67 -8.52 -5.18
CA SER A 127 14.48 -9.49 -4.44
C SER A 127 15.52 -8.74 -3.62
N VAL A 128 15.67 -9.10 -2.36
CA VAL A 128 16.72 -8.58 -1.47
C VAL A 128 17.77 -9.64 -1.16
N LYS A 129 17.88 -10.67 -2.00
CA LYS A 129 18.94 -11.67 -1.87
C LYS A 129 20.22 -11.13 -2.50
N PHE A 130 21.12 -10.68 -1.65
CA PHE A 130 22.39 -10.06 -2.05
C PHE A 130 23.31 -10.97 -2.88
N ASN A 131 23.12 -12.30 -2.82
CA ASN A 131 23.95 -13.28 -3.52
C ASN A 131 23.24 -13.98 -4.68
N GLU A 132 22.18 -13.39 -5.24
CA GLU A 132 21.59 -13.92 -6.48
C GLU A 132 22.41 -13.51 -7.70
N CYS A 133 22.59 -14.44 -8.64
CA CYS A 133 23.13 -14.10 -9.96
C CYS A 133 22.19 -13.10 -10.62
N THR A 134 22.71 -12.08 -11.31
CA THR A 134 21.91 -11.00 -11.92
C THR A 134 20.87 -11.53 -12.92
N GLU A 135 21.15 -12.65 -13.58
CA GLU A 135 20.21 -13.33 -14.49
C GLU A 135 18.98 -13.92 -13.76
N ALA A 136 19.10 -14.23 -12.48
CA ALA A 136 18.00 -14.73 -11.64
C ALA A 136 17.29 -13.61 -10.86
N ALA A 137 17.80 -12.37 -10.92
CA ALA A 137 17.32 -11.23 -10.16
C ALA A 137 16.42 -10.27 -10.99
N LEU A 138 16.32 -10.48 -12.30
CA LEU A 138 15.51 -9.70 -13.25
C LEU A 138 14.26 -10.46 -13.71
#